data_AF-A0A2V6YQ36-F1
#
_entry.id   AF-A0A2V6YQ36-F1
#
_cell.length_a   1.000
_cell.length_b   1.000
_cell.length_c   1.000
_cell.angle_alpha   90.00
_cell.angle_beta   90.00
_cell.angle_gamma   90.00
#
_symmetry.space_group_name_H-M   'P 1'
#
loop_
_entity.id
_entity.type
_entity.pdbx_description
1 polymer ?
#
loop_
_entity_poly.entity_id
_entity_poly.type
_entity_poly.pdbx_seq_one_letter_code
_entity_poly.pdbx_strand_id
1 'polypeptide(L)'
;MAQSAKSKTGRRDFLKLAAGAAGAAGIAGAPWVARKVEAKPSTIVFARESSYVKNFDEHFIKVMIPAYQKATGIKIDYQIQAAGGSAVPQLVSMVENKSGADLAWVQQEWLYRDALVDVSDVAEAVGKEQGGWYDEI
;
A
#
# COMPACT_ATOMS: atom_id res chain seq x y z
N MET A 1 -47.43 -41.87 -5.70
CA MET A 1 -46.82 -40.81 -6.54
C MET A 1 -46.43 -39.66 -5.60
N ALA A 2 -45.14 -39.46 -5.36
CA ALA A 2 -44.66 -38.43 -4.43
C ALA A 2 -44.35 -37.15 -5.21
N GLN A 3 -45.05 -36.06 -4.90
CA GLN A 3 -44.85 -34.76 -5.52
C GLN A 3 -43.85 -33.96 -4.67
N SER A 4 -42.63 -33.78 -5.21
CA SER A 4 -41.58 -32.96 -4.60
C SER A 4 -42.01 -31.49 -4.61
N ALA A 5 -42.28 -30.92 -3.44
CA ALA A 5 -42.53 -29.49 -3.29
C ALA A 5 -41.22 -28.72 -3.49
N LYS A 6 -40.99 -28.21 -4.70
CA LYS A 6 -39.91 -27.27 -5.01
C LYS A 6 -40.15 -25.98 -4.22
N SER A 7 -39.36 -25.77 -3.17
CA SER A 7 -39.25 -24.50 -2.46
C SER A 7 -39.02 -23.36 -3.46
N LYS A 8 -39.95 -22.40 -3.50
CA LYS A 8 -39.90 -21.20 -4.37
C LYS A 8 -39.30 -20.01 -3.61
N THR A 9 -38.18 -20.18 -2.93
CA THR A 9 -37.38 -19.02 -2.50
C THR A 9 -36.30 -18.82 -3.55
N GLY A 10 -36.60 -18.02 -4.56
CA GLY A 10 -35.65 -17.74 -5.64
C GLY A 10 -34.60 -16.74 -5.20
N ARG A 11 -33.45 -16.70 -5.91
CA ARG A 11 -32.43 -15.63 -5.76
C ARG A 11 -33.03 -14.22 -5.74
N ARG A 12 -34.14 -14.03 -6.44
CA ARG A 12 -34.88 -12.76 -6.52
C ARG A 12 -35.56 -12.39 -5.20
N ASP A 13 -36.03 -13.37 -4.42
CA ASP A 13 -36.63 -13.15 -3.11
C ASP A 13 -35.55 -12.89 -2.07
N PHE A 14 -34.39 -13.55 -2.19
CA PHE A 14 -33.20 -13.24 -1.39
C PHE A 14 -32.68 -11.81 -1.63
N LEU A 15 -32.61 -11.37 -2.89
CA LEU A 15 -32.19 -10.00 -3.22
C LEU A 15 -33.19 -8.95 -2.71
N LYS A 16 -34.50 -9.24 -2.76
CA LYS A 16 -35.52 -8.37 -2.18
C LYS A 16 -35.43 -8.30 -0.65
N LEU A 17 -35.12 -9.41 0.01
CA LEU A 17 -34.92 -9.44 1.45
C LEU A 17 -33.63 -8.69 1.85
N ALA A 18 -32.54 -8.85 1.10
CA ALA A 18 -31.28 -8.13 1.33
C ALA A 18 -31.44 -6.61 1.10
N ALA A 19 -32.16 -6.20 0.05
CA ALA A 19 -32.48 -4.80 -0.21
C ALA A 19 -33.43 -4.22 0.85
N GLY A 20 -34.40 -5.01 1.35
CA GLY A 20 -35.30 -4.62 2.43
C GLY A 20 -34.62 -4.53 3.79
N ALA A 21 -33.66 -5.41 4.08
CA ALA A 21 -32.86 -5.36 5.31
C ALA A 21 -31.89 -4.17 5.33
N ALA A 22 -31.31 -3.82 4.17
CA ALA A 22 -30.51 -2.60 4.02
C ALA A 22 -31.37 -1.31 4.11
N GLY A 23 -32.66 -1.40 3.81
CA GLY A 23 -33.60 -0.27 3.86
C GLY A 23 -34.23 -0.01 5.23
N ALA A 24 -34.41 -1.04 6.07
CA ALA A 24 -35.08 -0.90 7.38
C ALA A 24 -34.12 -0.73 8.57
N ALA A 25 -32.84 -1.10 8.41
CA ALA A 25 -31.77 -0.80 9.37
C ALA A 25 -30.82 0.23 8.75
N GLY A 26 -31.26 1.49 8.70
CA GLY A 26 -30.46 2.69 8.42
C GLY A 26 -29.14 2.49 7.66
N ILE A 27 -29.19 2.39 6.32
CA ILE A 27 -28.06 2.71 5.45
C ILE A 27 -28.47 3.87 4.54
N ALA A 28 -28.97 4.94 5.15
CA ALA A 28 -28.93 6.27 4.58
C ALA A 28 -27.84 7.02 5.36
N GLY A 29 -26.62 7.04 4.80
CA GLY A 29 -25.53 7.85 5.35
C GLY A 29 -24.44 7.10 6.12
N ALA A 30 -24.05 5.90 5.69
CA ALA A 30 -22.62 5.61 5.75
C ALA A 30 -22.04 6.31 4.52
N PRO A 31 -21.39 7.49 4.66
CA PRO A 31 -20.55 7.91 3.56
C PRO A 31 -19.56 6.76 3.38
N TRP A 32 -19.16 6.52 2.14
CA TRP A 32 -17.83 6.02 1.88
C TRP A 32 -16.85 7.10 2.37
N VAL A 33 -16.81 7.32 3.70
CA VAL A 33 -15.72 7.98 4.37
C VAL A 33 -14.60 7.03 4.03
N ALA A 34 -13.81 7.40 3.03
CA ALA A 34 -12.44 6.96 2.92
C ALA A 34 -11.97 6.90 4.36
N ARG A 35 -11.76 5.69 4.90
CA ARG A 35 -11.23 5.58 6.25
C ARG A 35 -9.94 6.35 6.15
N LYS A 36 -9.94 7.59 6.67
CA LYS A 36 -8.70 8.27 6.96
C LYS A 36 -8.07 7.31 7.95
N VAL A 37 -7.08 6.56 7.50
CA VAL A 37 -6.22 5.83 8.41
C VAL A 37 -5.45 6.94 9.13
N GLU A 38 -6.09 7.51 10.16
CA GLU A 38 -5.54 8.59 10.99
C GLU A 38 -4.57 8.05 12.05
N ALA A 39 -4.38 6.73 12.10
CA ALA A 39 -3.33 6.14 12.91
C ALA A 39 -2.01 6.28 12.15
N LYS A 40 -1.30 7.38 12.42
CA LYS A 40 0.12 7.52 12.09
C LYS A 40 0.84 6.22 12.52
N PRO A 41 1.43 5.45 11.61
CA PRO A 41 2.09 4.21 11.99
C PRO A 41 3.21 4.52 12.98
N SER A 42 3.30 3.75 14.06
CA SER A 42 4.39 3.93 15.04
C SER A 42 5.73 3.52 14.44
N THR A 43 5.71 2.62 13.47
CA THR A 43 6.88 2.14 12.72
C THR A 43 6.50 1.92 11.26
N ILE A 44 7.39 2.30 10.34
CA ILE A 44 7.36 1.96 8.91
C ILE A 44 8.52 1.01 8.62
N VAL A 45 8.24 -0.12 7.99
CA VAL A 45 9.26 -1.03 7.47
C VAL A 45 9.65 -0.58 6.07
N PHE A 46 10.92 -0.23 5.88
CA PHE A 46 11.44 0.24 4.61
C PHE A 46 12.52 -0.71 4.07
N ALA A 47 12.18 -1.47 3.03
CA ALA A 47 13.12 -2.32 2.31
C ALA A 47 13.89 -1.50 1.26
N ARG A 48 15.21 -1.58 1.27
CA ARG A 48 16.04 -0.80 0.35
C ARG A 48 17.23 -1.60 -0.12
N GLU A 49 17.37 -1.74 -1.44
CA GLU A 49 18.58 -2.31 -2.04
C GLU A 49 19.77 -1.41 -1.72
N SER A 50 20.85 -1.93 -1.13
CA SER A 50 22.02 -1.13 -0.74
C SER A 50 22.47 -0.19 -1.85
N SER A 51 22.88 1.03 -1.49
CA SER A 51 23.24 2.07 -2.46
C SER A 51 24.53 1.79 -3.24
N TYR A 52 25.20 0.67 -2.99
CA TYR A 52 26.59 0.41 -3.36
C TYR A 52 27.60 1.43 -2.76
N VAL A 53 27.12 2.45 -2.06
CA VAL A 53 27.89 3.52 -1.47
C VAL A 53 27.68 3.47 0.04
N LYS A 54 28.60 2.79 0.73
CA LYS A 54 28.54 2.61 2.19
C LYS A 54 28.26 3.91 2.95
N ASN A 55 28.87 5.03 2.54
CA ASN A 55 28.67 6.33 3.18
C ASN A 55 27.24 6.84 3.09
N PHE A 56 26.54 6.55 1.98
CA PHE A 56 25.13 6.91 1.85
C PHE A 56 24.29 6.08 2.83
N ASP A 57 24.46 4.76 2.86
CA ASP A 57 23.68 3.89 3.73
C ASP A 57 23.90 4.26 5.21
N GLU A 58 25.15 4.58 5.59
CA GLU A 58 25.46 5.08 6.93
C GLU A 58 24.82 6.43 7.23
N HIS A 59 24.83 7.37 6.28
CA HIS A 59 24.19 8.68 6.46
C HIS A 59 22.67 8.54 6.60
N PHE A 60 22.04 7.67 5.82
CA PHE A 60 20.62 7.37 5.90
C PHE A 60 20.25 6.89 7.31
N ILE A 61 21.00 5.90 7.82
CA ILE A 61 20.76 5.31 9.15
C ILE A 61 21.04 6.29 10.28
N LYS A 62 22.17 6.99 10.25
CA LYS A 62 22.65 7.79 11.40
C LYS A 62 22.08 9.20 11.44
N VAL A 63 21.63 9.74 10.31
CA VAL A 63 21.20 11.15 10.21
C VAL A 63 19.73 11.25 9.80
N MET A 64 19.36 10.66 8.66
CA MET A 64 18.03 10.90 8.09
C MET A 64 16.92 10.22 8.86
N ILE A 65 17.10 8.95 9.25
CA ILE A 65 16.11 8.22 10.05
C ILE A 65 15.87 8.91 11.42
N PRO A 66 16.91 9.25 12.20
CA PRO A 66 16.71 9.97 13.46
C PRO A 66 16.06 11.34 13.28
N ALA A 67 16.42 12.10 12.24
CA ALA A 67 15.81 13.38 11.94
C ALA A 67 14.31 13.23 11.62
N TYR A 68 13.96 12.25 10.79
CA TYR A 68 12.57 11.93 10.46
C TYR A 68 11.78 11.49 11.69
N GLN A 69 12.35 10.61 12.52
CA GLN A 69 11.71 10.17 13.76
C GLN A 69 11.54 11.34 14.75
N LYS A 70 12.49 12.27 14.83
CA LYS A 70 12.35 13.47 15.67
C LYS A 70 11.24 14.40 15.17
N ALA A 71 11.14 14.59 13.85
CA ALA A 71 10.15 15.47 13.25
C ALA A 71 8.72 14.90 13.29
N THR A 72 8.60 13.57 13.17
CA THR A 72 7.29 12.92 12.99
C THR A 72 6.88 12.03 14.17
N GLY A 73 7.82 11.48 14.93
CA GLY A 73 7.57 10.43 15.92
C GLY A 73 7.44 9.02 15.32
N ILE A 74 7.58 8.86 14.00
CA ILE A 74 7.53 7.56 13.31
C ILE A 74 8.92 6.93 13.33
N LYS A 75 9.00 5.66 13.72
CA LYS A 75 10.23 4.86 13.59
C LYS A 75 10.35 4.30 12.17
N ILE A 76 11.56 4.27 11.63
CA ILE A 76 11.84 3.55 10.38
C ILE A 76 12.62 2.28 10.73
N ASP A 77 12.06 1.12 10.44
CA ASP A 77 12.79 -0.14 10.39
C ASP A 77 13.41 -0.29 9.01
N TYR A 78 14.70 0.02 8.90
CA TYR A 78 15.42 0.11 7.64
C TYR A 78 16.10 -1.21 7.31
N GLN A 79 15.54 -1.93 6.34
CA GLN A 79 15.97 -3.25 5.92
C GLN A 79 16.81 -3.14 4.66
N ILE A 80 18.14 -3.12 4.84
CA ILE A 80 19.07 -3.08 3.72
C ILE A 80 19.14 -4.47 3.09
N GLN A 81 18.74 -4.55 1.82
CA GLN A 81 18.87 -5.74 0.99
C GLN A 81 20.22 -5.69 0.27
N ALA A 82 20.88 -6.85 0.14
CA ALA A 82 22.14 -6.94 -0.56
C ALA A 82 21.97 -6.50 -2.03
N ALA A 83 22.84 -5.60 -2.47
CA ALA A 83 22.83 -5.16 -3.86
C ALA A 83 23.41 -6.25 -4.77
N GLY A 84 22.99 -6.28 -6.04
CA GLY A 84 23.46 -7.28 -7.00
C GLY A 84 22.51 -8.46 -7.22
N GLY A 85 21.21 -8.22 -7.07
CA GLY A 85 20.17 -9.06 -7.68
C GLY A 85 19.23 -9.79 -6.72
N SER A 86 19.40 -9.69 -5.40
CA SER A 86 18.45 -10.32 -4.45
C SER A 86 17.27 -9.41 -4.08
N ALA A 87 17.43 -8.10 -4.19
CA ALA A 87 16.40 -7.12 -3.85
C ALA A 87 15.15 -7.24 -4.74
N VAL A 88 15.32 -7.41 -6.07
CA VAL A 88 14.20 -7.57 -7.00
C VAL A 88 13.38 -8.85 -6.71
N PRO A 89 13.97 -10.06 -6.60
CA PRO A 89 13.24 -11.26 -6.17
C PRO A 89 12.53 -11.12 -4.83
N GLN A 90 13.11 -10.40 -3.87
CA GLN A 90 12.46 -10.10 -2.60
C GLN A 90 11.25 -9.19 -2.78
N LEU A 91 11.33 -8.17 -3.64
CA LEU A 91 10.15 -7.36 -4.01
C LEU A 91 9.04 -8.22 -4.60
N VAL A 92 9.36 -9.13 -5.52
CA VAL A 92 8.36 -10.05 -6.10
C VAL A 92 7.67 -10.84 -5.00
N SER A 93 8.44 -11.40 -4.07
CA SER A 93 7.89 -12.17 -2.96
C SER A 93 6.95 -11.32 -2.08
N MET A 94 7.30 -10.06 -1.83
CA MET A 94 6.47 -9.14 -1.04
C MET A 94 5.15 -8.82 -1.76
N VAL A 95 5.23 -8.55 -3.06
CA VAL A 95 4.08 -8.23 -3.92
C VAL A 95 3.12 -9.42 -4.01
N GLU A 96 3.63 -10.60 -4.36
CA GLU A 96 2.81 -11.81 -4.55
C GLU A 96 2.13 -12.26 -3.25
N ASN A 97 2.85 -12.17 -2.12
CA ASN A 97 2.31 -12.55 -0.82
C ASN A 97 1.51 -11.43 -0.14
N LYS A 98 1.47 -10.22 -0.73
CA LYS A 98 0.85 -9.02 -0.13
C LYS A 98 1.29 -8.79 1.31
N SER A 99 2.59 -8.97 1.56
CA SER A 99 3.20 -8.86 2.89
C SER A 99 4.66 -8.43 2.79
N GLY A 100 5.25 -7.95 3.88
CA GLY A 100 6.65 -7.54 3.92
C GLY A 100 6.80 -6.08 4.35
N ALA A 101 7.55 -5.31 3.57
CA ALA A 101 7.81 -3.91 3.84
C ALA A 101 6.64 -3.01 3.42
N ASP A 102 6.47 -1.89 4.11
CA ASP A 102 5.49 -0.84 3.78
C ASP A 102 5.97 0.00 2.58
N LEU A 103 7.30 0.17 2.46
CA LEU A 103 7.96 0.89 1.38
C LEU A 103 9.12 0.05 0.83
N ALA A 104 9.36 0.14 -0.48
CA ALA A 104 10.49 -0.50 -1.14
C ALA A 104 11.20 0.45 -2.12
N TRP A 105 12.53 0.42 -2.15
CA TRP A 105 13.35 1.03 -3.21
C TRP A 105 14.35 0.01 -3.73
N VAL A 106 14.14 -0.45 -4.96
CA VAL A 106 15.00 -1.41 -5.68
C VAL A 106 15.33 -0.85 -7.08
N GLN A 107 16.00 -1.58 -7.97
CA GLN A 107 16.34 -1.06 -9.32
C GLN A 107 15.23 -1.24 -10.38
N GLN A 108 14.19 -2.02 -10.10
CA GLN A 108 13.20 -2.46 -11.11
C GLN A 108 11.76 -2.55 -10.58
N GLU A 109 11.41 -1.75 -9.57
CA GLU A 109 10.06 -1.68 -8.99
C GLU A 109 8.99 -1.28 -10.02
N TRP A 110 9.38 -0.55 -11.06
CA TRP A 110 8.48 -0.12 -12.13
C TRP A 110 7.87 -1.28 -12.92
N LEU A 111 8.49 -2.47 -12.90
CA LEU A 111 7.92 -3.69 -13.50
C LEU A 111 6.68 -4.20 -12.74
N TYR A 112 6.47 -3.73 -11.51
CA TYR A 112 5.39 -4.16 -10.62
C TYR A 112 4.35 -3.06 -10.37
N ARG A 113 4.33 -1.98 -11.18
CA ARG A 113 3.46 -0.81 -11.01
C ARG A 113 1.99 -1.17 -10.75
N ASP A 114 1.44 -2.11 -11.50
CA ASP A 114 0.03 -2.53 -11.37
C ASP A 114 -0.28 -3.22 -10.04
N ALA A 115 0.74 -3.72 -9.34
CA ALA A 115 0.62 -4.38 -8.06
C ALA A 115 1.04 -3.48 -6.87
N LEU A 116 1.57 -2.29 -7.15
CA LEU A 116 1.99 -1.31 -6.16
C LEU A 116 0.93 -0.21 -6.01
N VAL A 117 0.99 0.50 -4.88
CA VAL A 117 0.15 1.68 -4.66
C VAL A 117 0.61 2.80 -5.60
N ASP A 118 -0.31 3.36 -6.37
CA ASP A 118 -0.06 4.56 -7.16
C ASP A 118 0.12 5.76 -6.22
N VAL A 119 1.28 6.42 -6.34
CA VAL A 119 1.68 7.60 -5.57
C VAL A 119 1.92 8.81 -6.47
N SER A 120 1.34 8.81 -7.68
CA SER A 120 1.51 9.90 -8.66
C SER A 120 1.07 11.26 -8.12
N ASP A 121 0.05 11.31 -7.27
CA ASP A 121 -0.41 12.56 -6.64
C ASP A 121 0.65 13.19 -5.72
N VAL A 122 1.31 12.37 -4.89
CA VAL A 122 2.42 12.78 -4.03
C VAL A 122 3.63 13.15 -4.89
N ALA A 123 3.96 12.33 -5.89
CA ALA A 123 5.07 12.58 -6.79
C ALA A 123 4.89 13.91 -7.51
N GLU A 124 3.74 14.17 -8.12
CA GLU A 124 3.44 15.42 -8.83
C GLU A 124 3.49 16.66 -7.93
N ALA A 125 3.03 16.54 -6.68
CA ALA A 125 3.14 17.63 -5.71
C ALA A 125 4.61 17.96 -5.42
N VAL A 126 5.43 16.93 -5.13
CA VAL A 126 6.85 17.09 -4.84
C VAL A 126 7.64 17.57 -6.07
N GLY A 127 7.34 17.02 -7.25
CA GLY A 127 7.96 17.40 -8.50
C GLY A 127 7.78 18.90 -8.79
N LYS A 128 6.57 19.43 -8.60
CA LYS A 128 6.30 20.87 -8.76
C LYS A 128 7.11 21.75 -7.81
N GLU A 129 7.33 21.29 -6.57
CA GLU A 129 8.16 22.00 -5.59
C GLU A 129 9.66 21.93 -5.95
N GLN A 130 10.10 20.89 -6.66
CA GLN A 130 11.51 20.61 -6.97
C GLN A 130 11.93 20.95 -8.41
N GLY A 131 11.10 21.67 -9.17
CA GLY A 131 11.45 22.15 -10.51
C GLY A 131 10.95 21.28 -11.67
N GLY A 132 10.07 20.32 -11.40
CA GLY A 132 9.42 19.46 -12.38
C GLY A 132 10.17 18.16 -12.67
N TRP A 133 9.64 17.40 -13.63
CA TRP A 133 10.25 16.17 -14.13
C TRP A 133 11.06 16.44 -15.38
N TYR A 134 12.14 15.67 -15.58
CA TYR A 134 12.82 15.65 -16.86
C TYR A 134 11.91 15.03 -17.93
N ASP A 135 12.01 15.52 -19.16
CA ASP A 135 11.35 14.89 -20.30
C ASP A 135 11.83 13.43 -20.42
N GLU A 136 10.91 12.52 -20.78
CA GLU A 136 11.27 11.13 -21.05
C GLU A 136 12.31 11.05 -22.19
N ILE A 137 13.34 10.21 -22.02
CA ILE A 137 14.39 9.96 -23.03
C ILE A 137 13.98 8.80 -23.93
#